data_AF-X1I531-F1
#
_entry.id   AF-X1I531-F1
#
_cell.length_a   1.000
_cell.length_b   1.000
_cell.length_c   1.000
_cell.angle_alpha   90.00
_cell.angle_beta   90.00
_cell.angle_gamma   90.00
#
_symmetry.space_group_name_H-M   'P 1'
#
loop_
_entity.id
_entity.type
_entity.pdbx_description
1 polymer ?
#
loop_
_entity_poly.entity_id
_entity_poly.type
_entity_poly.pdbx_seq_one_letter_code
_entity_poly.pdbx_strand_id
1 'polypeptide(L)'
;AIDQQVSAENFVKTLGVPQMIQHFYMTFAKQVLSIKTKHSGQLAQDEVCIAYERWNTRGLNATGLDAIVAHYNFDTCATPTPSGCAWDFKMKLTFSGNVAVANLDDFPVLVHLTGANFDFTHAQNNGEDIRFMDSDTCPTDGTPLKHEIEKWDKAGTDAIIWVKVPRIDGGSVA
;
A
#
# COMPACT_ATOMS: atom_id res chain seq x y z
N ALA A 1 -21.34 21.46 10.50
CA ALA A 1 -21.44 20.07 9.98
C ALA A 1 -22.54 19.94 8.92
N ILE A 2 -23.79 20.35 9.21
CA ILE A 2 -24.93 20.26 8.28
C ILE A 2 -24.70 21.09 7.00
N ASP A 3 -24.21 22.33 7.11
CA ASP A 3 -23.95 23.19 5.94
C ASP A 3 -22.90 22.60 4.99
N GLN A 4 -21.89 21.91 5.52
CA GLN A 4 -20.86 21.26 4.69
C GLN A 4 -21.36 19.98 4.02
N GLN A 5 -22.34 19.28 4.60
CA GLN A 5 -22.99 18.14 3.96
C GLN A 5 -23.93 18.58 2.83
N VAL A 6 -24.70 19.65 3.03
CA VAL A 6 -25.55 20.23 1.98
C VAL A 6 -24.68 20.82 0.84
N SER A 7 -23.53 21.42 1.18
CA SER A 7 -22.53 21.85 0.19
C SER A 7 -21.99 20.68 -0.64
N ALA A 8 -21.68 19.54 -0.01
CA ALA A 8 -21.29 18.32 -0.71
C ALA A 8 -22.35 17.86 -1.70
N GLU A 9 -23.62 17.89 -1.25
CA GLU A 9 -24.75 17.43 -2.04
C GLU A 9 -25.02 18.28 -3.27
N ASN A 10 -24.88 19.59 -3.12
CA ASN A 10 -25.01 20.51 -4.25
C ASN A 10 -23.81 20.43 -5.18
N PHE A 11 -22.59 20.29 -4.66
CA PHE A 11 -21.39 20.14 -5.49
C PHE A 11 -21.44 18.90 -6.37
N VAL A 12 -21.78 17.73 -5.82
CA VAL A 12 -21.87 16.48 -6.60
C VAL A 12 -22.94 16.58 -7.71
N LYS A 13 -24.02 17.34 -7.52
CA LYS A 13 -25.01 17.63 -8.57
C LYS A 13 -24.43 18.45 -9.73
N THR A 14 -23.46 19.33 -9.47
CA THR A 14 -22.80 20.13 -10.52
C THR A 14 -21.79 19.35 -11.36
N LEU A 15 -21.35 18.16 -10.91
CA LEU A 15 -20.38 17.32 -11.62
C LEU A 15 -20.94 16.66 -12.90
N GLY A 16 -22.25 16.74 -13.15
CA GLY A 16 -22.86 16.17 -14.36
C GLY A 16 -22.83 14.64 -14.44
N VAL A 17 -22.64 13.96 -13.30
CA VAL A 17 -22.59 12.49 -13.23
C VAL A 17 -23.99 11.87 -13.42
N PRO A 18 -24.10 10.68 -14.04
CA PRO A 18 -25.38 9.98 -14.16
C PRO A 18 -26.07 9.75 -12.81
N GLN A 19 -27.40 9.91 -12.77
CA GLN A 19 -28.21 9.77 -11.55
C GLN A 19 -27.99 8.42 -10.84
N MET A 20 -27.79 7.34 -11.59
CA MET A 20 -27.58 5.99 -11.03
C MET A 20 -26.30 5.87 -10.19
N ILE A 21 -25.26 6.66 -10.49
CA ILE A 21 -23.99 6.62 -9.75
C ILE A 21 -23.80 7.82 -8.82
N GLN A 22 -24.70 8.79 -8.87
CA GLN A 22 -24.60 10.02 -8.09
C GLN A 22 -24.57 9.76 -6.57
N HIS A 23 -25.30 8.75 -6.10
CA HIS A 23 -25.28 8.38 -4.69
C HIS A 23 -23.89 7.91 -4.24
N PHE A 24 -23.13 7.21 -5.08
CA PHE A 24 -21.77 6.76 -4.73
C PHE A 24 -20.80 7.94 -4.60
N TYR A 25 -20.87 8.92 -5.51
CA TYR A 25 -20.11 10.16 -5.38
C TYR A 25 -20.50 10.93 -4.11
N MET A 26 -21.77 10.86 -3.70
CA MET A 26 -22.23 11.46 -2.45
C MET A 26 -21.63 10.80 -1.22
N THR A 27 -21.60 9.47 -1.21
CA THR A 27 -21.00 8.69 -0.12
C THR A 27 -19.52 9.01 0.01
N PHE A 28 -18.81 9.11 -1.11
CA PHE A 28 -17.40 9.50 -1.14
C PHE A 28 -17.19 10.93 -0.60
N ALA A 29 -17.96 11.92 -1.08
CA ALA A 29 -17.84 13.30 -0.60
C ALA A 29 -18.09 13.41 0.93
N LYS A 30 -19.08 12.67 1.45
CA LYS A 30 -19.34 12.58 2.91
C LYS A 30 -18.18 11.94 3.67
N GLN A 31 -17.52 10.94 3.08
CA GLN A 31 -16.34 10.30 3.67
C GLN A 31 -15.16 11.27 3.74
N VAL A 32 -14.84 11.98 2.65
CA VAL A 32 -13.77 13.00 2.60
C VAL A 32 -14.02 14.10 3.61
N LEU A 33 -15.27 14.57 3.72
CA LEU A 33 -15.67 15.53 4.73
C LEU A 33 -15.45 15.00 6.16
N SER A 34 -15.83 13.74 6.42
CA SER A 34 -15.58 13.13 7.74
C SER A 34 -14.08 13.08 8.05
N ILE A 35 -13.22 12.76 7.08
CA ILE A 35 -11.77 12.70 7.27
C ILE A 35 -11.22 14.08 7.60
N LYS A 36 -11.61 15.12 6.83
CA LYS A 36 -11.24 16.52 7.08
C LYS A 36 -11.57 17.01 8.48
N THR A 37 -12.68 16.53 9.05
CA THR A 37 -13.10 16.92 10.41
C THR A 37 -12.36 16.18 11.53
N LYS A 38 -11.80 15.00 11.25
CA LYS A 38 -11.22 14.11 12.26
C LYS A 38 -9.69 14.11 12.27
N HIS A 39 -9.08 14.36 11.12
CA HIS A 39 -7.63 14.28 10.90
C HIS A 39 -7.12 15.60 10.29
N SER A 40 -5.85 15.93 10.51
CA SER A 40 -5.21 17.12 9.95
C SER A 40 -3.81 16.79 9.40
N GLY A 41 -3.31 17.65 8.49
CA GLY A 41 -2.00 17.47 7.86
C GLY A 41 -1.92 16.23 6.96
N GLN A 42 -0.72 15.64 6.85
CA GLN A 42 -0.44 14.53 5.93
C GLN A 42 -1.31 13.29 6.19
N LEU A 43 -1.62 12.99 7.46
CA LEU A 43 -2.50 11.87 7.82
C LEU A 43 -3.90 11.99 7.19
N ALA A 44 -4.45 13.21 7.12
CA ALA A 44 -5.73 13.44 6.47
C ALA A 44 -5.64 13.27 4.95
N GLN A 45 -4.53 13.69 4.33
CA GLN A 45 -4.27 13.50 2.91
C GLN A 45 -4.14 12.02 2.56
N ASP A 46 -3.38 11.25 3.34
CA ASP A 46 -3.16 9.82 3.12
C ASP A 46 -4.47 9.03 3.24
N GLU A 47 -5.30 9.32 4.24
CA GLU A 47 -6.63 8.70 4.40
C GLU A 47 -7.58 9.02 3.24
N VAL A 48 -7.57 10.27 2.75
CA VAL A 48 -8.36 10.67 1.58
C VAL A 48 -7.89 9.93 0.33
N CYS A 49 -6.58 9.75 0.14
CA CYS A 49 -6.05 9.02 -1.01
C CYS A 49 -6.31 7.51 -0.94
N ILE A 50 -6.25 6.89 0.23
CA ILE A 50 -6.69 5.50 0.42
C ILE A 50 -8.19 5.35 0.09
N ALA A 51 -9.02 6.31 0.50
CA ALA A 51 -10.44 6.30 0.14
C ALA A 51 -10.64 6.47 -1.38
N TYR A 52 -9.93 7.41 -1.99
CA TYR A 52 -9.96 7.67 -3.44
C TYR A 52 -9.72 6.39 -4.24
N GLU A 53 -8.65 5.65 -3.95
CA GLU A 53 -8.28 4.43 -4.69
C GLU A 53 -9.36 3.35 -4.58
N ARG A 54 -9.92 3.15 -3.39
CA ARG A 54 -11.02 2.19 -3.16
C ARG A 54 -12.27 2.53 -3.97
N TRP A 55 -12.56 3.81 -4.18
CA TRP A 55 -13.70 4.24 -4.99
C TRP A 55 -13.40 4.22 -6.48
N ASN A 56 -12.15 4.51 -6.87
CA ASN A 56 -11.69 4.40 -8.26
C ASN A 56 -11.76 2.95 -8.76
N THR A 57 -11.32 1.96 -7.97
CA THR A 57 -11.41 0.53 -8.33
C THR A 57 -12.84 0.00 -8.36
N ARG A 58 -13.79 0.69 -7.71
CA ARG A 58 -15.23 0.39 -7.77
C ARG A 58 -15.93 0.97 -9.00
N GLY A 59 -15.19 1.60 -9.91
CA GLY A 59 -15.70 2.08 -11.19
C GLY A 59 -16.20 3.53 -11.19
N LEU A 60 -15.86 4.34 -10.19
CA LEU A 60 -16.08 5.79 -10.27
C LEU A 60 -14.97 6.42 -11.13
N ASN A 61 -15.33 7.39 -11.97
CA ASN A 61 -14.38 8.13 -12.81
C ASN A 61 -13.48 9.04 -11.95
N ALA A 62 -12.16 8.92 -12.14
CA ALA A 62 -11.10 9.73 -11.55
C ALA A 62 -11.39 11.24 -11.58
N THR A 63 -11.87 11.79 -12.69
CA THR A 63 -12.18 13.23 -12.81
C THR A 63 -13.21 13.71 -11.79
N GLY A 64 -14.23 12.88 -11.49
CA GLY A 64 -15.25 13.22 -10.50
C GLY A 64 -14.73 13.07 -9.06
N LEU A 65 -13.83 12.11 -8.83
CA LEU A 65 -13.19 11.92 -7.53
C LEU A 65 -12.20 13.06 -7.25
N ASP A 66 -11.38 13.44 -8.22
CA ASP A 66 -10.41 14.55 -8.13
C ASP A 66 -11.12 15.88 -7.80
N ALA A 67 -12.25 16.15 -8.47
CA ALA A 67 -13.05 17.34 -8.21
C ALA A 67 -13.57 17.40 -6.77
N ILE A 68 -13.97 16.27 -6.19
CA ILE A 68 -14.44 16.20 -4.80
C ILE A 68 -13.28 16.40 -3.82
N VAL A 69 -12.14 15.75 -4.05
CA VAL A 69 -10.94 15.89 -3.21
C VAL A 69 -10.47 17.36 -3.20
N ALA A 70 -10.37 17.97 -4.38
CA ALA A 70 -10.00 19.38 -4.53
C ALA A 70 -11.00 20.35 -3.88
N HIS A 71 -12.31 20.07 -3.97
CA HIS A 71 -13.34 20.90 -3.31
C HIS A 71 -13.15 21.00 -1.79
N TYR A 72 -12.56 19.97 -1.17
CA TYR A 72 -12.26 19.97 0.26
C TYR A 72 -10.86 20.47 0.62
N ASN A 73 -10.12 21.06 -0.32
CA ASN A 73 -8.73 21.53 -0.17
C ASN A 73 -7.74 20.41 0.18
N PHE A 74 -7.97 19.21 -0.33
CA PHE A 74 -6.95 18.17 -0.38
C PHE A 74 -6.25 18.23 -1.73
N ASP A 75 -4.97 17.86 -1.77
CA ASP A 75 -4.26 17.73 -3.03
C ASP A 75 -4.88 16.58 -3.81
N THR A 76 -4.99 16.72 -5.14
CA THR A 76 -5.50 15.63 -5.98
C THR A 76 -4.64 14.41 -5.72
N CYS A 77 -5.29 13.35 -5.25
CA CYS A 77 -4.71 12.03 -5.14
C CYS A 77 -4.46 11.61 -6.59
N ALA A 78 -3.29 11.98 -7.12
CA ALA A 78 -2.84 11.48 -8.41
C ALA A 78 -3.15 9.99 -8.38
N THR A 79 -3.84 9.47 -9.42
CA THR A 79 -3.89 8.02 -9.61
C THR A 79 -2.47 7.57 -9.37
N PRO A 80 -2.21 6.73 -8.36
CA PRO A 80 -0.88 6.24 -8.22
C PRO A 80 -0.65 5.52 -9.55
N THR A 81 0.22 6.05 -10.40
CA THR A 81 1.33 5.19 -10.76
C THR A 81 1.77 4.61 -9.42
N PRO A 82 1.65 3.29 -9.18
CA PRO A 82 1.92 2.70 -7.88
C PRO A 82 3.41 2.91 -7.58
N SER A 83 3.73 4.10 -7.08
CA SER A 83 5.03 4.59 -6.70
C SER A 83 4.83 5.14 -5.30
N GLY A 84 4.51 4.23 -4.39
CA GLY A 84 4.27 4.57 -3.01
C GLY A 84 3.60 3.42 -2.31
N CYS A 85 4.33 2.32 -2.10
CA CYS A 85 4.11 1.53 -0.90
C CYS A 85 3.85 2.49 0.28
N ALA A 86 2.87 2.22 1.14
CA ALA A 86 2.80 2.84 2.47
C ALA A 86 3.92 2.32 3.41
N TRP A 87 5.08 2.05 2.83
CA TRP A 87 6.28 1.51 3.46
C TRP A 87 7.42 2.44 3.12
N ASP A 88 7.95 3.09 4.16
CA ASP A 88 9.03 4.05 4.04
C ASP A 88 10.34 3.39 3.56
N PHE A 89 10.50 2.09 3.86
CA PHE A 89 11.69 1.33 3.54
C PHE A 89 11.36 0.04 2.78
N LYS A 90 12.10 -0.21 1.70
CA LYS A 90 12.01 -1.43 0.90
C LYS A 90 13.39 -1.89 0.48
N MET A 91 13.59 -3.20 0.45
CA MET A 91 14.83 -3.84 0.02
C MET A 91 14.48 -4.95 -0.97
N LYS A 92 15.16 -4.95 -2.13
CA LYS A 92 15.03 -6.03 -3.12
C LYS A 92 15.95 -7.18 -2.73
N LEU A 93 15.38 -8.37 -2.55
CA LEU A 93 16.13 -9.60 -2.36
C LEU A 93 16.41 -10.23 -3.73
N THR A 94 17.65 -10.61 -3.96
CA THR A 94 18.06 -11.32 -5.19
C THR A 94 18.69 -12.64 -4.80
N PHE A 95 18.24 -13.72 -5.43
CA PHE A 95 18.81 -15.04 -5.20
C PHE A 95 19.92 -15.28 -6.22
N SER A 96 21.17 -15.10 -5.80
CA SER A 96 22.34 -15.38 -6.63
C SER A 96 22.91 -16.75 -6.30
N GLY A 97 22.67 -17.72 -7.17
CA GLY A 97 23.21 -19.07 -7.02
C GLY A 97 22.72 -20.01 -8.11
N ASN A 98 23.35 -21.19 -8.23
CA ASN A 98 22.77 -22.32 -8.96
C ASN A 98 21.52 -22.80 -8.21
N VAL A 99 20.45 -22.00 -8.25
CA VAL A 99 19.11 -22.45 -7.94
C VAL A 99 18.87 -23.66 -8.84
N ALA A 100 18.32 -24.73 -8.26
CA ALA A 100 18.12 -26.01 -8.91
C ALA A 100 17.72 -25.87 -10.40
N VAL A 101 18.21 -26.77 -11.24
CA VAL A 101 17.89 -26.82 -12.69
C VAL A 101 16.36 -26.96 -12.93
N ALA A 102 15.60 -27.29 -11.89
CA ALA A 102 14.15 -27.41 -11.88
C ALA A 102 13.49 -26.29 -11.06
N ASN A 103 12.27 -25.95 -11.43
CA ASN A 103 11.43 -25.02 -10.68
C ASN A 103 11.19 -25.56 -9.26
N LEU A 104 11.31 -24.67 -8.28
CA LEU A 104 11.01 -24.98 -6.88
C LEU A 104 9.73 -24.27 -6.49
N ASP A 105 8.64 -25.02 -6.37
CA ASP A 105 7.35 -24.51 -5.91
C ASP A 105 7.23 -24.65 -4.39
N ASP A 106 6.61 -23.66 -3.74
CA ASP A 106 6.29 -23.65 -2.30
C ASP A 106 7.51 -23.88 -1.36
N PHE A 107 8.69 -23.45 -1.78
CA PHE A 107 9.95 -23.76 -1.11
C PHE A 107 10.33 -22.72 -0.03
N PRO A 108 10.72 -23.16 1.18
CA PRO A 108 11.21 -22.24 2.21
C PRO A 108 12.64 -21.81 1.90
N VAL A 109 12.88 -20.50 1.89
CA VAL A 109 14.19 -19.90 1.67
C VAL A 109 14.67 -19.23 2.96
N LEU A 110 15.95 -19.44 3.28
CA LEU A 110 16.62 -18.75 4.37
C LEU A 110 17.02 -17.34 3.92
N VAL A 111 16.52 -16.32 4.63
CA VAL A 111 16.94 -14.94 4.50
C VAL A 111 17.76 -14.57 5.73
N HIS A 112 19.06 -14.32 5.53
CA HIS A 112 19.98 -13.89 6.58
C HIS A 112 20.20 -12.38 6.45
N LEU A 113 19.72 -11.63 7.45
CA LEU A 113 19.90 -10.20 7.56
C LEU A 113 21.05 -9.93 8.54
N THR A 114 21.99 -9.09 8.11
CA THR A 114 23.16 -8.64 8.86
C THR A 114 23.27 -7.13 8.77
N GLY A 115 24.00 -6.48 9.68
CA GLY A 115 24.25 -5.04 9.60
C GLY A 115 24.93 -4.57 8.29
N ALA A 116 25.47 -5.50 7.48
CA ALA A 116 26.03 -5.20 6.17
C ALA A 116 24.97 -5.11 5.04
N ASN A 117 23.82 -5.76 5.19
CA ASN A 117 22.78 -5.82 4.15
C ASN A 117 21.43 -5.23 4.58
N PHE A 118 21.23 -4.96 5.88
CA PHE A 118 19.99 -4.47 6.43
C PHE A 118 20.23 -3.45 7.54
N ASP A 119 19.48 -2.35 7.50
CA ASP A 119 19.50 -1.33 8.54
C ASP A 119 18.44 -1.61 9.60
N PHE A 120 18.89 -2.16 10.73
CA PHE A 120 18.04 -2.52 11.86
C PHE A 120 17.42 -1.30 12.58
N THR A 121 17.85 -0.07 12.28
CA THR A 121 17.22 1.13 12.85
C THR A 121 15.85 1.40 12.26
N HIS A 122 15.58 0.90 11.05
CA HIS A 122 14.30 1.02 10.36
C HIS A 122 13.30 -0.10 10.70
N ALA A 123 13.67 -1.02 11.59
CA ALA A 123 12.82 -2.13 12.02
C ALA A 123 12.50 -2.06 13.52
N GLN A 124 11.35 -2.59 13.91
CA GLN A 124 10.97 -2.73 15.31
C GLN A 124 11.86 -3.72 16.06
N ASN A 125 11.81 -3.69 17.40
CA ASN A 125 12.74 -4.44 18.24
C ASN A 125 12.69 -5.96 18.05
N ASN A 126 11.56 -6.49 17.55
CA ASN A 126 11.36 -7.90 17.23
C ASN A 126 11.12 -8.17 15.74
N GLY A 127 11.31 -7.16 14.86
CA GLY A 127 11.05 -7.30 13.42
C GLY A 127 9.58 -7.47 13.03
N GLU A 128 8.64 -7.09 13.91
CA GLU A 128 7.18 -7.23 13.73
C GLU A 128 6.63 -6.46 12.51
N ASP A 129 7.39 -5.49 12.02
CA ASP A 129 7.09 -4.66 10.87
C ASP A 129 7.66 -5.21 9.55
N ILE A 130 8.38 -6.33 9.56
CA ILE A 130 8.89 -6.94 8.32
C ILE A 130 7.77 -7.65 7.57
N ARG A 131 7.70 -7.40 6.25
CA ARG A 131 6.84 -8.15 5.33
C ARG A 131 7.61 -8.49 4.06
N PHE A 132 7.37 -9.70 3.55
CA PHE A 132 7.96 -10.19 2.31
C PHE A 132 6.90 -10.21 1.21
N MET A 133 7.27 -9.77 0.01
CA MET A 133 6.39 -9.64 -1.14
C MET A 133 7.05 -10.27 -2.37
N ASP A 134 6.24 -10.89 -3.23
CA ASP A 134 6.70 -11.55 -4.47
C ASP A 134 6.85 -10.56 -5.64
N SER A 135 6.15 -9.43 -5.59
CA SER A 135 6.18 -8.41 -6.65
C SER A 135 7.06 -7.22 -6.29
N ASP A 136 7.85 -6.75 -7.27
CA ASP A 136 8.61 -5.49 -7.21
C ASP A 136 7.70 -4.25 -7.05
N THR A 137 6.42 -4.38 -7.37
CA THR A 137 5.38 -3.36 -7.16
C THR A 137 4.70 -3.59 -5.82
N CYS A 138 4.52 -2.54 -5.01
CA CYS A 138 3.67 -2.64 -3.84
C CYS A 138 2.23 -2.86 -4.26
N PRO A 139 1.63 -4.00 -3.92
CA PRO A 139 0.20 -4.15 -4.08
C PRO A 139 -0.47 -3.59 -2.82
N THR A 140 -1.42 -2.68 -2.99
CA THR A 140 -2.35 -2.28 -1.92
C THR A 140 -3.18 -3.47 -1.41
N ASP A 141 -3.24 -4.56 -2.19
CA ASP A 141 -4.05 -5.76 -1.95
C ASP A 141 -3.27 -7.10 -2.04
N GLY A 142 -1.93 -7.09 -2.12
CA GLY A 142 -1.19 -8.34 -2.32
C GLY A 142 -0.99 -9.11 -1.02
N THR A 143 -1.07 -10.42 -1.12
CA THR A 143 -0.89 -11.30 0.03
C THR A 143 0.59 -11.39 0.39
N PRO A 144 1.02 -10.94 1.58
CA PRO A 144 2.41 -11.10 2.00
C PRO A 144 2.79 -12.57 2.05
N LEU A 145 4.04 -12.85 1.69
CA LEU A 145 4.59 -14.20 1.77
C LEU A 145 4.63 -14.64 3.24
N LYS A 146 4.29 -15.91 3.46
CA LYS A 146 4.39 -16.52 4.79
C LYS A 146 5.86 -16.59 5.18
N HIS A 147 6.17 -16.18 6.40
CA HIS A 147 7.52 -16.22 6.92
C HIS A 147 7.52 -16.55 8.41
N GLU A 148 8.68 -16.97 8.89
CA GLU A 148 8.95 -17.30 10.29
C GLU A 148 10.30 -16.70 10.69
N ILE A 149 10.32 -15.94 11.77
CA ILE A 149 11.55 -15.36 12.32
C ILE A 149 12.17 -16.39 13.27
N GLU A 150 13.24 -17.05 12.86
CA GLU A 150 13.98 -18.00 13.70
C GLU A 150 14.83 -17.27 14.74
N LYS A 151 15.46 -16.17 14.32
CA LYS A 151 16.32 -15.36 15.19
C LYS A 151 16.18 -13.89 14.84
N TRP A 152 16.10 -13.05 15.86
CA TRP A 152 16.15 -11.59 15.72
C TRP A 152 17.00 -10.98 16.83
N ASP A 153 18.19 -10.50 16.48
CA ASP A 153 19.07 -9.75 17.36
C ASP A 153 19.35 -8.37 16.76
N LYS A 154 18.52 -7.39 17.15
CA LYS A 154 18.67 -5.99 16.71
C LYS A 154 19.98 -5.35 17.21
N ALA A 155 20.45 -5.72 18.40
CA ALA A 155 21.66 -5.14 18.99
C ALA A 155 22.92 -5.72 18.35
N GLY A 156 22.93 -7.02 18.10
CA GLY A 156 23.97 -7.73 17.36
C GLY A 156 23.89 -7.54 15.84
N THR A 157 22.83 -6.89 15.32
CA THR A 157 22.55 -6.71 13.89
C THR A 157 22.55 -8.02 13.11
N ASP A 158 21.89 -9.04 13.64
CA ASP A 158 21.83 -10.39 13.10
C ASP A 158 20.41 -10.96 13.19
N ALA A 159 19.83 -11.35 12.06
CA ALA A 159 18.50 -11.96 12.03
C ALA A 159 18.39 -13.04 10.96
N ILE A 160 17.68 -14.12 11.31
CA ILE A 160 17.46 -15.28 10.46
C ILE A 160 15.96 -15.47 10.30
N ILE A 161 15.51 -15.45 9.04
CA ILE A 161 14.09 -15.52 8.69
C ILE A 161 13.89 -16.56 7.60
N TRP A 162 12.94 -17.47 7.80
CA TRP A 162 12.48 -18.40 6.78
C TRP A 162 11.30 -17.80 6.04
N VAL A 163 11.38 -17.72 4.71
CA VAL A 163 10.32 -17.17 3.87
C VAL A 163 9.84 -18.25 2.91
N LYS A 164 8.53 -18.52 2.90
CA LYS A 164 7.93 -19.45 1.95
C LYS A 164 7.69 -18.72 0.63
N VAL A 165 8.49 -19.05 -0.38
CA VAL A 165 8.39 -18.48 -1.72
C VAL A 165 7.49 -19.39 -2.58
N PRO A 166 6.48 -18.85 -3.27
CA PRO A 166 5.51 -19.66 -4.02
C PRO A 166 6.15 -20.38 -5.19
N ARG A 167 7.12 -19.73 -5.86
CA ARG A 167 7.86 -20.33 -6.96
C ARG A 167 9.21 -19.66 -7.12
N ILE A 168 10.24 -20.48 -7.32
CA ILE A 168 11.55 -20.05 -7.76
C ILE A 168 11.79 -20.72 -9.10
N ASP A 169 11.83 -19.93 -10.18
CA ASP A 169 12.10 -20.44 -11.51
C ASP A 169 13.54 -20.98 -11.58
N GLY A 170 13.67 -22.21 -12.07
CA GLY A 170 14.97 -22.84 -12.30
C GLY A 170 15.75 -22.05 -13.34
N GLY A 171 16.99 -21.69 -13.02
CA GLY A 171 17.84 -20.89 -13.91
C GLY A 171 17.56 -19.38 -13.90
N SER A 172 16.92 -18.85 -12.84
CA SER A 172 16.85 -17.40 -12.62
C SER A 172 18.26 -16.82 -12.50
N VAL A 173 18.76 -16.29 -13.62
CA VAL A 173 19.97 -15.49 -13.70
C VAL A 173 19.56 -14.02 -13.61
N ALA A 174 20.31 -13.26 -12.81
CA ALA A 174 20.09 -11.85 -12.52
C ALA A 174 20.04 -10.97 -13.78
#